data_AF-A0A7Y5IZK9-F1
#
_entry.id   AF-A0A7Y5IZK9-F1
#
_cell.length_a   1.000
_cell.length_b   1.000
_cell.length_c   1.000
_cell.angle_alpha   90.00
_cell.angle_beta   90.00
_cell.angle_gamma   90.00
#
_symmetry.space_group_name_H-M   'P 1'
#
loop_
_entity.id
_entity.type
_entity.pdbx_description
1 polymer ?
#
loop_
_entity_poly.entity_id
_entity_poly.type
_entity_poly.pdbx_seq_one_letter_code
_entity_poly.pdbx_strand_id
1 'polypeptide(L)'
;MKRHPSLFRLSHHHQHVLVQAKRLGRARGEEPDKASAIASEFLALWESRGADHFREEEEILLPMLARHARVRREEISEMLFQHAEIRSLIDRIAEALDGEGPLPVSLLVELGESLERHVRLEEQVIFPLVEATLPQDEMDRLRERLEQAG
;
A
#
# COMPACT_ATOMS: atom_id res chain seq x y z
N MET A 1 -21.59 0.91 -0.97
CA MET A 1 -21.51 1.58 -2.28
C MET A 1 -20.58 0.76 -3.17
N LYS A 2 -20.85 0.62 -4.47
CA LYS A 2 -19.84 0.06 -5.39
C LYS A 2 -18.77 1.13 -5.63
N ARG A 3 -17.49 0.77 -5.55
CA ARG A 3 -16.35 1.67 -5.83
C ARG A 3 -16.48 2.24 -7.26
N HIS A 4 -16.03 3.47 -7.46
CA HIS A 4 -16.01 4.12 -8.77
C HIS A 4 -14.99 3.42 -9.70
N PRO A 5 -15.31 3.21 -11.00
CA PRO A 5 -14.43 2.50 -11.92
C PRO A 5 -12.99 3.03 -12.00
N SER A 6 -12.80 4.35 -11.88
CA SER A 6 -11.47 4.99 -11.89
C SER A 6 -10.55 4.55 -10.76
N LEU A 7 -11.10 4.02 -9.67
CA LEU A 7 -10.35 3.56 -8.50
C LEU A 7 -10.23 2.04 -8.47
N PHE A 8 -10.80 1.31 -9.44
CA PHE A 8 -10.70 -0.15 -9.49
C PHE A 8 -9.27 -0.62 -9.63
N ARG A 9 -8.43 0.08 -10.40
CA ARG A 9 -7.02 -0.30 -10.56
C ARG A 9 -6.27 -0.32 -9.23
N LEU A 10 -6.36 0.77 -8.46
CA LEU A 10 -5.77 0.86 -7.12
C LEU A 10 -6.39 -0.19 -6.17
N SER A 11 -7.73 -0.25 -6.11
CA SER A 11 -8.44 -1.18 -5.22
C SER A 11 -8.21 -2.67 -5.56
N HIS A 12 -7.95 -3.02 -6.83
CA HIS A 12 -7.70 -4.41 -7.21
C HIS A 12 -6.36 -4.91 -6.64
N HIS A 13 -5.35 -4.03 -6.55
CA HIS A 13 -4.07 -4.37 -5.93
C HIS A 13 -4.23 -4.72 -4.45
N HIS A 14 -5.18 -4.09 -3.74
CA HIS A 14 -5.40 -4.32 -2.31
C HIS A 14 -5.77 -5.76 -1.97
N GLN A 15 -6.50 -6.47 -2.84
CA GLN A 15 -6.81 -7.88 -2.59
C GLN A 15 -5.55 -8.74 -2.54
N HIS A 16 -4.60 -8.49 -3.44
CA HIS A 16 -3.32 -9.19 -3.45
C HIS A 16 -2.45 -8.82 -2.25
N VAL A 17 -2.42 -7.52 -1.89
CA VAL A 17 -1.70 -7.04 -0.69
C VAL A 17 -2.23 -7.71 0.57
N LEU A 18 -3.54 -7.80 0.76
CA LEU A 18 -4.14 -8.45 1.94
C LEU A 18 -3.84 -9.96 2.02
N VAL A 19 -3.71 -10.64 0.88
CA VAL A 19 -3.27 -12.05 0.87
C VAL A 19 -1.83 -12.16 1.37
N GLN A 20 -0.94 -11.27 0.93
CA GLN A 20 0.44 -11.28 1.40
C GLN A 20 0.57 -10.83 2.85
N ALA A 21 -0.20 -9.83 3.30
CA ALA A 21 -0.22 -9.38 4.68
C ALA A 21 -0.55 -10.52 5.65
N LYS A 22 -1.57 -11.33 5.31
CA LYS A 22 -1.90 -12.55 6.07
C LYS A 22 -0.78 -13.58 6.06
N ARG A 23 -0.05 -13.70 4.94
CA ARG A 23 1.08 -14.62 4.83
C ARG A 23 2.27 -14.17 5.69
N LEU A 24 2.58 -12.88 5.68
CA LEU A 24 3.58 -12.26 6.54
C LEU A 24 3.26 -12.51 8.03
N GLY A 25 2.00 -12.32 8.43
CA GLY A 25 1.56 -12.59 9.81
C GLY A 25 1.72 -14.05 10.25
N ARG A 26 1.65 -15.02 9.32
CA ARG A 26 1.86 -16.45 9.62
C ARG A 26 3.32 -16.81 9.90
N ALA A 27 4.28 -15.95 9.53
CA ALA A 27 5.70 -16.20 9.78
C ALA A 27 6.04 -16.41 11.26
N ARG A 28 5.19 -15.92 12.19
CA ARG A 28 5.32 -16.09 13.65
C ARG A 28 5.52 -17.55 14.09
N GLY A 29 4.96 -18.52 13.36
CA GLY A 29 5.04 -19.95 13.70
C GLY A 29 5.92 -20.76 12.76
N GLU A 30 6.73 -20.11 11.92
CA GLU A 30 7.51 -20.78 10.87
C GLU A 30 8.99 -20.86 11.26
N GLU A 31 9.68 -21.88 10.72
CA GLU A 31 11.13 -22.02 10.83
C GLU A 31 11.87 -20.86 10.11
N PRO A 32 13.11 -20.51 10.54
CA PRO A 32 13.84 -19.35 10.01
C PRO A 32 13.95 -19.30 8.47
N ASP A 33 14.25 -20.43 7.82
CA ASP A 33 14.37 -20.51 6.36
C ASP A 33 13.05 -20.17 5.66
N LYS A 34 11.92 -20.60 6.24
CA LYS A 34 10.60 -20.36 5.69
C LYS A 34 10.13 -18.93 5.93
N ALA A 35 10.45 -18.35 7.09
CA ALA A 35 10.24 -16.93 7.34
C ALA A 35 11.03 -16.05 6.33
N SER A 36 12.28 -16.43 6.06
CA SER A 36 13.14 -15.75 5.08
C SER A 36 12.57 -15.86 3.66
N ALA A 37 12.09 -17.04 3.26
CA ALA A 37 11.42 -17.23 1.97
C ALA A 37 10.15 -16.36 1.82
N ILE A 38 9.31 -16.30 2.87
CA ILE A 38 8.13 -15.42 2.88
C ILE A 38 8.55 -13.95 2.68
N ALA A 39 9.62 -13.52 3.32
CA ALA A 39 10.14 -12.16 3.22
C ALA A 39 10.65 -11.86 1.80
N SER A 40 11.51 -12.73 1.24
CA SER A 40 12.03 -12.55 -0.13
C SER A 40 10.90 -12.51 -1.18
N GLU A 41 9.89 -13.37 -1.05
CA GLU A 41 8.74 -13.35 -1.95
C GLU A 41 7.92 -12.06 -1.82
N PHE A 42 7.78 -11.52 -0.61
CA PHE A 42 7.13 -10.22 -0.42
C PHE A 42 7.94 -9.09 -1.04
N LEU A 43 9.26 -9.05 -0.85
CA LEU A 43 10.13 -8.02 -1.43
C LEU A 43 10.05 -8.01 -2.96
N ALA A 44 10.03 -9.19 -3.60
CA ALA A 44 9.83 -9.28 -5.05
C ALA A 44 8.47 -8.74 -5.51
N LEU A 45 7.40 -8.94 -4.72
CA LEU A 45 6.10 -8.32 -5.01
C LEU A 45 6.16 -6.80 -4.84
N TRP A 46 6.81 -6.32 -3.77
CA TRP A 46 6.97 -4.90 -3.51
C TRP A 46 7.68 -4.19 -4.67
N GLU A 47 8.81 -4.73 -5.13
CA GLU A 47 9.58 -4.19 -6.25
C GLU A 47 8.80 -4.19 -7.56
N SER A 48 7.99 -5.23 -7.80
CA SER A 48 7.27 -5.36 -9.08
C SER A 48 6.02 -4.49 -9.18
N ARG A 49 5.34 -4.19 -8.05
CA ARG A 49 4.05 -3.47 -8.06
C ARG A 49 3.79 -2.60 -6.83
N GLY A 50 4.28 -2.98 -5.65
CA GLY A 50 3.96 -2.28 -4.40
C GLY A 50 4.45 -0.84 -4.37
N ALA A 51 5.69 -0.61 -4.82
CA ALA A 51 6.27 0.74 -4.85
C ALA A 51 5.50 1.68 -5.81
N ASP A 52 5.12 1.19 -6.98
CA ASP A 52 4.37 1.97 -7.98
C ASP A 52 2.98 2.36 -7.47
N HIS A 53 2.33 1.48 -6.71
CA HIS A 53 1.02 1.77 -6.12
C HIS A 53 1.04 3.02 -5.23
N PHE A 54 2.00 3.11 -4.29
CA PHE A 54 2.13 4.31 -3.46
C PHE A 54 2.49 5.55 -4.29
N ARG A 55 3.29 5.39 -5.35
CA ARG A 55 3.62 6.52 -6.25
C ARG A 55 2.39 7.01 -7.00
N GLU A 56 1.54 6.12 -7.47
CA GLU A 56 0.29 6.49 -8.12
C GLU A 56 -0.61 7.29 -7.18
N GLU A 57 -0.66 6.91 -5.90
CA GLU A 57 -1.43 7.63 -4.90
C GLU A 57 -0.84 9.01 -4.58
N GLU A 58 0.47 9.06 -4.32
CA GLU A 58 1.18 10.27 -3.93
C GLU A 58 1.36 11.27 -5.08
N GLU A 59 1.62 10.79 -6.31
CA GLU A 59 1.99 11.60 -7.48
C GLU A 59 0.80 11.86 -8.42
N ILE A 60 -0.29 11.09 -8.32
CA ILE A 60 -1.47 11.22 -9.21
C ILE A 60 -2.74 11.48 -8.40
N LEU A 61 -3.14 10.58 -7.51
CA LEU A 61 -4.41 10.65 -6.78
C LEU A 61 -4.50 11.89 -5.88
N LEU A 62 -3.55 12.05 -4.96
CA LEU A 62 -3.55 13.15 -3.98
C LEU A 62 -3.38 14.53 -4.64
N PRO A 63 -2.52 14.72 -5.67
CA PRO A 63 -2.44 15.99 -6.39
C PRO A 63 -3.73 16.35 -7.12
N MET A 64 -4.44 15.37 -7.69
CA MET A 64 -5.74 15.63 -8.31
C MET A 64 -6.79 16.00 -7.26
N LEU A 65 -6.83 15.30 -6.12
CA LEU A 65 -7.69 15.66 -4.99
C LEU A 65 -7.43 17.09 -4.51
N ALA A 66 -6.15 17.51 -4.46
CA ALA A 66 -5.74 18.83 -4.00
C ALA A 66 -6.28 20.01 -4.81
N ARG A 67 -6.65 19.77 -6.08
CA ARG A 67 -7.24 20.79 -6.95
C ARG A 67 -8.68 21.11 -6.56
N HIS A 68 -9.35 20.22 -5.83
CA HIS A 68 -10.79 20.28 -5.53
C HIS A 68 -11.10 20.36 -4.02
N ALA A 69 -10.17 19.94 -3.16
CA ALA A 69 -10.30 20.09 -1.72
C ALA A 69 -8.98 20.43 -1.04
N ARG A 70 -9.10 20.99 0.17
CA ARG A 70 -7.98 21.13 1.08
C ARG A 70 -7.43 19.75 1.45
N VAL A 71 -6.16 19.52 1.16
CA VAL A 71 -5.45 18.25 1.46
C VAL A 71 -4.88 18.15 2.86
N ARG A 72 -4.83 19.26 3.61
CA ARG A 72 -4.45 19.23 5.02
C ARG A 72 -5.61 18.64 5.83
N ARG A 73 -5.70 17.31 5.78
CA ARG A 73 -6.65 16.44 6.44
C ARG A 73 -5.87 15.39 7.22
N GLU A 74 -6.42 14.97 8.35
CA GLU A 74 -5.76 14.00 9.24
C GLU A 74 -5.58 12.67 8.53
N GLU A 75 -6.60 12.24 7.78
CA GLU A 75 -6.65 10.96 7.09
C GLU A 75 -5.60 10.87 5.96
N ILE A 76 -5.36 11.96 5.23
CA ILE A 76 -4.30 12.03 4.21
C ILE A 76 -2.93 12.03 4.87
N SER A 77 -2.78 12.71 6.01
CA SER A 77 -1.51 12.72 6.74
C SER A 77 -1.18 11.32 7.27
N GLU A 78 -2.18 10.64 7.85
CA GLU A 78 -2.09 9.26 8.33
C GLU A 78 -1.71 8.30 7.21
N MET A 79 -2.33 8.39 6.03
CA MET A 79 -1.97 7.59 4.87
C MET A 79 -0.49 7.75 4.51
N LEU A 80 0.00 9.00 4.42
CA LEU A 80 1.41 9.27 4.09
C LEU A 80 2.38 8.80 5.19
N PHE A 81 1.99 8.87 6.46
CA PHE A 81 2.77 8.30 7.55
C PHE A 81 2.85 6.78 7.44
N GLN A 82 1.73 6.11 7.19
CA GLN A 82 1.69 4.66 6.97
C GLN A 82 2.56 4.25 5.77
N HIS A 83 2.58 5.03 4.68
CA HIS A 83 3.48 4.76 3.56
C HIS A 83 4.95 4.80 3.99
N ALA A 84 5.35 5.80 4.78
CA ALA A 84 6.71 5.93 5.27
C ALA A 84 7.09 4.79 6.23
N GLU A 85 6.19 4.40 7.12
CA GLU A 85 6.38 3.27 8.04
C GLU A 85 6.52 1.94 7.29
N ILE A 86 5.67 1.69 6.30
CA ILE A 86 5.72 0.48 5.47
C ILE A 86 7.04 0.42 4.69
N ARG A 87 7.46 1.51 4.06
CA ARG A 87 8.76 1.59 3.36
C ARG A 87 9.92 1.29 4.31
N SER A 88 9.92 1.87 5.51
CA SER A 88 10.94 1.61 6.53
C SER A 88 10.98 0.14 6.96
N LEU A 89 9.82 -0.49 7.16
CA LEU A 89 9.76 -1.92 7.48
C LEU A 89 10.33 -2.80 6.36
N ILE A 90 10.05 -2.44 5.12
CA ILE A 90 10.56 -3.14 3.93
C ILE A 90 12.08 -3.02 3.85
N ASP A 91 12.63 -1.81 4.01
CA ASP A 91 14.08 -1.58 4.02
C ASP A 91 14.76 -2.39 5.12
N ARG A 92 14.21 -2.38 6.33
CA ARG A 92 14.73 -3.17 7.47
C ARG A 92 14.67 -4.68 7.23
N ILE A 93 13.65 -5.17 6.52
CA ILE A 93 13.55 -6.58 6.15
C ILE A 93 14.61 -6.94 5.10
N ALA A 94 14.83 -6.09 4.11
CA ALA A 94 15.87 -6.28 3.10
C ALA A 94 17.26 -6.31 3.75
N GLU A 95 17.57 -5.34 4.60
CA GLU A 95 18.83 -5.30 5.37
C GLU A 95 19.04 -6.56 6.23
N ALA A 96 17.97 -7.05 6.86
CA ALA A 96 18.04 -8.26 7.69
C ALA A 96 18.26 -9.54 6.87
N LEU A 97 17.75 -9.61 5.63
CA LEU A 97 18.00 -10.73 4.72
C LEU A 97 19.42 -10.75 4.16
N ASP A 98 20.02 -9.57 3.96
CA ASP A 98 21.39 -9.43 3.47
C ASP A 98 22.46 -9.63 4.57
N GLY A 99 22.04 -9.59 5.84
CA GLY A 99 22.93 -9.74 6.99
C GLY A 99 23.26 -11.20 7.37
N GLU A 100 24.22 -11.36 8.28
CA GLU A 100 24.64 -12.68 8.79
C GLU A 100 23.72 -13.23 9.91
N GLY A 101 22.77 -12.42 10.40
CA GLY A 101 21.87 -12.74 11.50
C GLY A 101 20.51 -13.29 11.04
N PRO A 102 19.74 -13.93 11.94
CA PRO A 102 18.40 -14.39 11.60
C PRO A 102 17.45 -13.20 11.36
N LEU A 103 16.60 -13.30 10.34
CA LEU A 103 15.54 -12.34 10.08
C LEU A 103 14.60 -12.23 11.30
N PRO A 104 14.41 -11.03 11.89
CA PRO A 104 13.47 -10.85 12.98
C PRO A 104 12.03 -11.02 12.50
N VAL A 105 11.39 -12.12 12.89
CA VAL A 105 10.00 -12.43 12.52
C VAL A 105 9.01 -11.34 12.93
N SER A 106 9.32 -10.56 13.97
CA SER A 106 8.51 -9.40 14.37
C SER A 106 8.35 -8.37 13.26
N LEU A 107 9.37 -8.16 12.41
CA LEU A 107 9.30 -7.23 11.27
C LEU A 107 8.25 -7.68 10.25
N LEU A 108 8.19 -8.98 9.97
CA LEU A 108 7.22 -9.53 9.03
C LEU A 108 5.79 -9.37 9.57
N VAL A 109 5.59 -9.67 10.85
CA VAL A 109 4.27 -9.51 11.46
C VAL A 109 3.86 -8.03 11.47
N GLU A 110 4.76 -7.13 11.88
CA GLU A 110 4.50 -5.69 11.91
C GLU A 110 4.18 -5.13 10.51
N LEU A 111 4.89 -5.58 9.48
CA LEU A 111 4.60 -5.23 8.09
C LEU A 111 3.23 -5.73 7.65
N GLY A 112 2.89 -6.99 7.94
CA GLY A 112 1.58 -7.55 7.63
C GLY A 112 0.44 -6.75 8.27
N GLU A 113 0.55 -6.44 9.57
CA GLU A 113 -0.44 -5.62 10.27
C GLU A 113 -0.52 -4.19 9.70
N SER A 114 0.61 -3.60 9.32
CA SER A 114 0.66 -2.24 8.75
C SER A 114 -0.02 -2.19 7.39
N LEU A 115 0.21 -3.18 6.52
CA LEU A 115 -0.48 -3.30 5.22
C LEU A 115 -1.99 -3.47 5.39
N GLU A 116 -2.46 -4.29 6.35
CA GLU A 116 -3.89 -4.45 6.61
C GLU A 116 -4.54 -3.15 7.10
N ARG A 117 -3.89 -2.42 8.01
CA ARG A 117 -4.37 -1.11 8.49
C ARG A 117 -4.43 -0.10 7.34
N HIS A 118 -3.39 -0.10 6.51
CA HIS A 118 -3.25 0.82 5.40
C HIS A 118 -4.32 0.62 4.31
N VAL A 119 -4.47 -0.60 3.81
CA VAL A 119 -5.54 -0.94 2.86
C VAL A 119 -6.92 -0.57 3.42
N ARG A 120 -7.15 -0.77 4.72
CA ARG A 120 -8.42 -0.40 5.35
C ARG A 120 -8.66 1.11 5.34
N LEU A 121 -7.63 1.91 5.66
CA LEU A 121 -7.73 3.37 5.62
C LEU A 121 -8.13 3.83 4.22
N GLU A 122 -7.48 3.30 3.19
CA GLU A 122 -7.74 3.73 1.82
C GLU A 122 -9.12 3.33 1.34
N GLU A 123 -9.47 2.06 1.53
CA GLU A 123 -10.74 1.52 1.09
C GLU A 123 -11.95 2.17 1.78
N GLN A 124 -11.81 2.47 3.07
CA GLN A 124 -12.93 2.94 3.89
C GLN A 124 -12.99 4.46 4.04
N VAL A 125 -11.89 5.17 3.79
CA VAL A 125 -11.78 6.59 4.11
C VAL A 125 -11.26 7.41 2.92
N ILE A 126 -10.07 7.09 2.40
CA ILE A 126 -9.45 7.90 1.34
C ILE A 126 -10.23 7.83 0.04
N PHE A 127 -10.58 6.63 -0.42
CA PHE A 127 -11.32 6.47 -1.67
C PHE A 127 -12.73 7.04 -1.61
N PRO A 128 -13.53 6.84 -0.55
CA PRO A 128 -14.80 7.57 -0.39
C PRO A 128 -14.63 9.09 -0.36
N LEU A 129 -13.56 9.61 0.26
CA LEU A 129 -13.26 11.05 0.23
C LEU A 129 -13.00 11.54 -1.20
N VAL A 130 -12.24 10.78 -1.99
CA VAL A 130 -11.98 11.08 -3.41
C VAL A 130 -13.29 11.09 -4.21
N GLU A 131 -14.10 10.04 -4.08
CA GLU A 131 -15.40 9.93 -4.76
C GLU A 131 -16.37 11.05 -4.40
N ALA A 132 -16.36 11.51 -3.15
CA ALA A 132 -17.20 12.61 -2.69
C ALA A 132 -16.70 14.00 -3.12
N THR A 133 -15.44 14.11 -3.50
CA THR A 133 -14.78 15.40 -3.78
C THR A 133 -14.61 15.66 -5.27
N LEU A 134 -14.17 14.66 -6.04
CA LEU A 134 -13.84 14.84 -7.45
C LEU A 134 -15.11 14.80 -8.32
N PRO A 135 -15.31 15.79 -9.21
CA PRO A 135 -16.36 15.70 -10.21
C PRO A 135 -16.07 14.59 -11.22
N GLN A 136 -17.10 14.12 -11.92
CA GLN A 136 -17.02 12.97 -12.84
C GLN A 136 -15.91 13.11 -13.89
N ASP A 137 -15.74 14.30 -14.48
CA ASP A 137 -14.71 14.56 -15.49
C ASP A 137 -13.29 14.42 -14.94
N GLU A 138 -13.06 14.80 -13.67
CA GLU A 138 -11.77 14.61 -13.00
C GLU A 138 -11.58 13.16 -12.55
N MET A 139 -12.65 12.43 -12.21
CA MET A 139 -12.57 10.99 -11.98
C MET A 139 -12.21 10.22 -13.26
N ASP A 140 -12.72 10.63 -14.43
CA ASP A 140 -12.36 10.02 -15.71
C ASP A 140 -10.89 10.33 -16.08
N ARG A 141 -10.43 11.57 -15.87
CA ARG A 141 -9.01 11.95 -16.02
C ARG A 141 -8.09 11.17 -15.08
N LEU A 142 -8.54 10.92 -13.85
CA LEU A 142 -7.78 10.13 -12.88
C LEU A 142 -7.53 8.73 -13.42
N ARG A 143 -8.57 8.08 -13.98
CA ARG A 143 -8.44 6.76 -14.60
C ARG A 143 -7.39 6.78 -15.71
N GLU A 144 -7.49 7.73 -16.64
CA GLU A 144 -6.57 7.84 -17.78
C GLU A 144 -5.11 8.02 -17.33
N ARG A 145 -4.87 8.85 -16.31
CA ARG A 145 -3.51 9.05 -15.77
C ARG A 145 -2.97 7.80 -15.08
N LEU A 146 -3.81 7.08 -14.33
CA LEU A 146 -3.42 5.83 -13.67
C LEU A 146 -3.13 4.72 -14.67
N GLU A 147 -3.82 4.68 -15.81
CA GLU A 147 -3.56 3.72 -16.90
C GLU A 147 -2.26 4.01 -17.65
N GLN A 148 -1.85 5.28 -17.73
CA GLN A 148 -0.59 5.68 -18.38
C GLN A 148 0.66 5.52 -17.50
N ALA A 149 0.48 5.43 -16.18
CA ALA A 149 1.58 5.35 -15.22
C ALA A 149 2.08 3.91 -14.98
N GLY A 150 1.30 2.89 -15.36
CA GLY A 150 1.58 1.47 -15.11
C GLY A 150 2.07 0.68 -16.31
#